data_AF-A0A5K7ZTZ3-F1
#
_entry.id   AF-A0A5K7ZTZ3-F1
#
_cell.length_a   1.000
_cell.length_b   1.000
_cell.length_c   1.000
_cell.angle_alpha   90.00
_cell.angle_beta   90.00
_cell.angle_gamma   90.00
#
_symmetry.space_group_name_H-M   'P 1'
#
loop_
_entity.id
_entity.type
_entity.pdbx_description
1 polymer ?
#
loop_
_entity_poly.entity_id
_entity_poly.type
_entity_poly.pdbx_seq_one_letter_code
_entity_poly.pdbx_strand_id
1 'polypeptide(L)' 'MELLVIKSGSRYLRVKDDDCTAVGLDKASVFPMAMLETVKAHLAAARAHGFPEAVIFRLTLTETPL' A
#
# COMPACT_ATOMS: atom_id res chain seq x y z
N MET A 1 14.80 -6.73 0.57
CA MET A 1 14.08 -6.00 1.63
C MET A 1 12.59 -6.33 1.54
N GLU A 2 11.90 -6.47 2.67
CA GLU A 2 10.44 -6.68 2.72
C GLU A 2 9.72 -5.40 3.15
N LEU A 3 8.64 -5.08 2.44
CA LEU A 3 7.79 -3.91 2.64
C LEU A 3 6.32 -4.32 2.59
N LEU A 4 5.46 -3.38 2.95
CA LEU A 4 4.00 -3.49 2.84
C LEU A 4 3.50 -2.47 1.82
N VAL A 5 2.51 -2.89 1.03
CA VAL A 5 1.75 -2.04 0.12
C VAL A 5 0.27 -2.38 0.21
N ILE A 6 -0.61 -1.44 -0.13
CA ILE A 6 -2.04 -1.70 -0.28
C ILE A 6 -2.38 -1.73 -1.77
N LYS A 7 -3.15 -2.73 -2.21
CA LYS A 7 -3.61 -2.88 -3.60
C LYS A 7 -5.13 -2.97 -3.65
N SER A 8 -5.73 -2.43 -4.71
CA SER A 8 -7.11 -2.71 -5.12
C SER A 8 -7.05 -3.13 -6.60
N GLY A 9 -7.45 -4.37 -6.87
CA GLY A 9 -7.30 -5.00 -8.19
C GLY A 9 -5.85 -4.99 -8.68
N SER A 10 -5.63 -4.42 -9.88
CA SER A 10 -4.31 -4.32 -10.52
C SER A 10 -3.51 -3.07 -10.10
N ARG A 11 -4.09 -2.18 -9.28
CA ARG A 11 -3.47 -0.91 -8.88
C ARG A 11 -3.02 -0.93 -7.42
N TYR A 12 -2.09 -0.03 -7.10
CA TYR A 12 -1.62 0.23 -5.75
C TYR A 12 -2.34 1.45 -5.18
N LEU A 13 -2.39 1.57 -3.86
CA LEU A 13 -2.92 2.77 -3.22
C LEU A 13 -1.78 3.67 -2.74
N ARG A 14 -1.91 4.97 -3.04
CA ARG A 14 -1.17 6.03 -2.38
C ARG A 14 -2.03 6.56 -1.25
N VAL A 15 -1.49 6.50 -0.04
CA VAL A 15 -2.09 7.06 1.17
C VAL A 15 -1.46 8.42 1.43
N LYS A 16 -2.27 9.47 1.57
CA LYS A 16 -1.82 10.83 1.89
C LYS A 16 -2.93 11.59 2.63
N ASP A 17 -2.61 12.14 3.82
CA ASP A 17 -3.52 12.99 4.60
C ASP A 17 -4.94 12.41 4.73
N ASP A 18 -5.04 11.15 5.18
CA ASP A 18 -6.29 10.35 5.30
C ASP A 18 -7.01 9.98 3.98
N ASP A 19 -6.55 10.48 2.83
CA ASP A 19 -7.06 10.09 1.52
C ASP A 19 -6.27 8.93 0.89
N CYS A 20 -6.98 8.15 0.07
CA CYS A 20 -6.41 7.05 -0.72
C CYS A 20 -6.67 7.26 -2.21
N THR A 21 -5.64 7.10 -3.04
CA THR A 21 -5.76 7.20 -4.50
C THR A 21 -5.16 5.98 -5.18
N ALA A 22 -5.84 5.43 -6.18
CA ALA A 22 -5.31 4.33 -6.99
C ALA A 22 -4.24 4.82 -7.98
N VAL A 23 -3.05 4.22 -7.92
CA VAL A 23 -1.85 4.63 -8.66
C VAL A 23 -1.05 3.42 -9.17
N GLY A 24 -0.03 3.70 -9.99
CA GLY A 24 1.03 2.74 -10.33
C GLY A 24 2.01 2.50 -9.18
N LEU A 25 2.84 1.47 -9.29
CA LEU A 25 3.82 1.10 -8.26
C LEU A 25 4.82 2.24 -7.97
N ASP A 26 5.18 3.02 -8.99
CA ASP A 26 6.08 4.17 -8.92
C ASP A 26 5.60 5.29 -7.97
N LYS A 27 4.30 5.33 -7.67
CA LYS A 27 3.66 6.34 -6.81
C LYS A 27 2.99 5.73 -5.58
N ALA A 28 3.09 4.42 -5.40
CA ALA A 28 2.46 3.70 -4.31
C ALA A 28 3.07 4.12 -2.97
N SER A 29 2.24 4.17 -1.93
CA SER A 29 2.77 4.26 -0.58
C SER A 29 3.33 2.89 -0.19
N VAL A 30 4.62 2.87 0.12
CA VAL A 30 5.37 1.70 0.61
C VAL A 30 5.71 1.91 2.08
N PHE A 31 5.49 0.88 2.89
CA PHE A 31 5.69 0.96 4.33
C PHE A 31 6.66 -0.14 4.80
N PRO A 32 7.50 0.12 5.80
CA PRO A 32 8.26 -0.93 6.47
C PRO A 32 7.33 -1.96 7.12
N MET A 33 7.80 -3.22 7.23
CA MET A 33 7.04 -4.31 7.89
C MET A 33 6.63 -3.97 9.33
N ALA A 34 7.44 -3.18 10.05
CA ALA A 34 7.15 -2.74 11.41
C ALA A 34 5.88 -1.88 11.55
N MET A 35 5.40 -1.29 10.44
CA MET A 35 4.20 -0.44 10.43
C MET A 35 2.91 -1.19 10.15
N LEU A 36 2.88 -2.54 10.26
CA LEU A 36 1.72 -3.34 9.87
C LEU A 36 0.40 -2.86 10.50
N GLU A 37 0.39 -2.52 11.79
CA GLU A 37 -0.82 -2.05 12.47
C GLU A 37 -1.31 -0.70 11.91
N THR A 38 -0.40 0.21 11.59
CA THR A 38 -0.73 1.47 10.91
C THR A 38 -1.29 1.22 9.51
N VAL A 39 -0.70 0.29 8.76
CA VAL A 39 -1.17 -0.07 7.41
C VAL A 39 -2.55 -0.73 7.45
N LYS A 40 -2.88 -1.50 8.50
CA LYS A 40 -4.24 -2.02 8.73
C LYS A 40 -5.26 -0.89 8.94
N ALA A 41 -4.90 0.18 9.65
CA ALA A 41 -5.76 1.35 9.81
C ALA A 41 -5.99 2.06 8.46
N HIS A 42 -4.94 2.26 7.66
CA HIS A 42 -5.06 2.80 6.31
C HIS A 42 -5.92 1.92 5.40
N LEU A 43 -5.80 0.59 5.51
CA LEU A 43 -6.65 -0.34 4.77
C LEU A 43 -8.13 -0.19 5.15
N ALA A 44 -8.43 -0.07 6.45
CA ALA A 44 -9.79 0.13 6.93
C ALA A 44 -10.39 1.43 6.39
N ALA A 45 -9.63 2.53 6.44
CA ALA A 45 -10.03 3.81 5.84
C ALA A 45 -10.25 3.67 4.33
N ALA A 46 -9.31 3.09 3.58
CA ALA A 46 -9.43 2.89 2.14
C ALA A 46 -10.71 2.12 1.76
N ARG A 47 -11.06 1.07 2.52
CA ARG A 47 -12.29 0.30 2.29
C ARG A 47 -13.55 1.10 2.56
N ALA A 48 -13.55 1.94 3.60
CA ALA A 48 -14.67 2.83 3.89
C ALA A 48 -14.84 3.94 2.83
N HIS A 49 -13.76 4.34 2.16
CA HIS A 49 -13.72 5.48 1.24
C HIS A 49 -13.67 5.10 -0.26
N GLY A 50 -14.07 3.88 -0.63
CA GLY A 50 -14.32 3.52 -2.03
C GLY A 50 -13.40 2.46 -2.64
N PHE A 51 -12.56 1.80 -1.83
CA PHE A 51 -11.75 0.64 -2.26
C PHE A 51 -12.12 -0.61 -1.47
N PRO A 52 -13.36 -1.15 -1.59
CA PRO A 52 -13.83 -2.25 -0.75
C PRO A 52 -13.01 -3.53 -0.91
N GLU A 53 -12.48 -3.80 -2.11
CA GLU A 53 -11.58 -4.93 -2.37
C GLU A 53 -10.10 -4.66 -2.05
N ALA A 54 -9.76 -3.54 -1.38
CA ALA A 54 -8.38 -3.27 -1.01
C ALA A 54 -7.81 -4.38 -0.11
N VAL A 55 -6.52 -4.69 -0.26
CA VAL A 55 -5.79 -5.72 0.49
C VAL A 55 -4.33 -5.33 0.66
N ILE A 56 -3.75 -5.70 1.81
CA ILE A 56 -2.33 -5.51 2.11
C ILE A 56 -1.55 -6.65 1.45
N PHE A 57 -0.50 -6.30 0.72
CA PHE A 57 0.48 -7.22 0.17
C PHE A 57 1.84 -6.98 0.80
N ARG A 58 2.59 -8.06 0.95
CA ARG A 58 4.03 -8.00 1.16
C ARG A 58 4.72 -7.76 -0.18
N LEU A 59 5.50 -6.69 -0.25
CA LEU A 59 6.34 -6.35 -1.39
C LEU A 59 7.79 -6.72 -1.07
N THR A 60 8.40 -7.56 -1.90
CA THR A 60 9.81 -7.91 -1.80
C THR A 60 10.59 -7.13 -2.84
N LEU A 61 11.49 -6.25 -2.40
CA LEU A 61 12.41 -5.51 -3.27
C LEU A 61 13.80 -6.15 -3.23
N THR A 62 14.40 -6.29 -4.41
CA THR A 62 15.77 -6.74 -4.63
C THR A 62 16.50 -5.72 -5.47
N GLU A 63 17.74 -5.39 -5.08
CA GLU A 63 18.58 -4.42 -5.78
C GLU A 63 19.87 -5.13 -6.20
N THR A 64 20.41 -4.74 -7.36
CA THR A 64 21.70 -5.25 -7.85
C THR A 64 22.47 -4.06 -8.42
N PRO A 65 23.73 -3.83 -8.01
CA PRO A 65 24.58 -2.82 -8.62
C PRO A 65 24.68 -3.04 -10.13
N LEU A 66 24.70 -1.95 -10.89
CA LEU A 66 24.97 -1.96 -12.33
C LEU A 66 26.48 -1.92 -12.59
#